data_AF-A0A4S0S051-F1
#
_entry.id   AF-A0A4S0S051-F1
#
_cell.length_a   1.000
_cell.length_b   1.000
_cell.length_c   1.000
_cell.angle_alpha   90.00
_cell.angle_beta   90.00
_cell.angle_gamma   90.00
#
_symmetry.space_group_name_H-M   'P 1'
#
loop_
_entity.id
_entity.type
_entity.pdbx_description
1 polymer ?
#
loop_
_entity_poly.entity_id
_entity_poly.type
_entity_poly.pdbx_seq_one_letter_code
_entity_poly.pdbx_strand_id
1 'polypeptide(L)'
;MSRNSALILILCAGSLSGCAADYLNHYDTVTLAAGDTQKFNSMLQTVDPLNPASRNTHIEGDGTRAAAIAHNYKFPPPPPPPPAITVNVGGSGVTTP
;
A
#
# COMPACT_ATOMS: atom_id res chain seq x y z
N MET A 1 21.36 -37.36 -57.50
CA MET A 1 22.20 -37.21 -56.28
C MET A 1 22.55 -38.59 -55.77
N SER A 2 23.80 -38.87 -55.40
CA SER A 2 24.18 -40.20 -54.91
C SER A 2 23.63 -40.44 -53.50
N ARG A 3 23.36 -41.71 -53.14
CA ARG A 3 22.92 -42.10 -51.78
C ARG A 3 23.83 -41.51 -50.69
N ASN A 4 25.11 -41.38 -50.97
CA ASN A 4 26.11 -40.87 -50.03
C ASN A 4 25.96 -39.35 -49.84
N SER A 5 25.67 -38.60 -50.91
CA SER A 5 25.39 -37.16 -50.79
C SER A 5 24.12 -36.88 -50.00
N ALA A 6 23.08 -37.71 -50.15
CA ALA A 6 21.85 -37.58 -49.37
C ALA A 6 22.10 -37.84 -47.87
N LEU A 7 22.91 -38.85 -47.54
CA LEU A 7 23.26 -39.15 -46.15
C LEU A 7 24.08 -38.03 -45.50
N ILE A 8 25.02 -37.43 -46.22
CA ILE A 8 25.81 -36.29 -45.73
C ILE A 8 24.91 -35.08 -45.48
N LEU A 9 23.98 -34.78 -46.39
CA LEU A 9 23.04 -33.68 -46.22
C LEU A 9 22.11 -33.88 -45.02
N ILE A 10 21.61 -35.10 -44.80
CA ILE A 10 20.76 -35.41 -43.64
C ILE A 10 21.57 -35.28 -42.34
N LEU A 11 22.81 -35.74 -42.32
CA LEU A 11 23.68 -35.63 -41.14
C LEU A 11 24.00 -34.17 -40.80
N CYS A 12 24.35 -33.36 -41.80
CA CYS A 12 24.64 -31.94 -41.63
C CYS A 12 23.40 -31.12 -41.24
N ALA A 13 22.23 -31.41 -41.84
CA ALA A 13 20.98 -30.73 -41.50
C ALA A 13 20.53 -31.10 -40.08
N GLY A 14 20.65 -32.39 -39.70
CA GLY A 14 20.34 -32.86 -38.35
C GLY A 14 21.23 -32.21 -37.29
N SER A 15 22.54 -32.16 -37.51
CA SER A 15 23.48 -31.55 -36.54
C SER A 15 23.30 -30.04 -36.40
N LEU A 16 23.03 -29.31 -37.49
CA LEU A 16 22.72 -27.87 -37.41
C LEU A 16 21.35 -27.59 -36.76
N SER A 17 20.35 -28.43 -37.00
CA SER A 17 19.02 -28.28 -36.38
C SER A 17 19.02 -28.61 -34.89
N GLY A 18 19.92 -29.47 -34.42
CA GLY A 18 20.10 -29.80 -32.99
C GLY A 18 20.58 -28.63 -32.14
N CYS A 19 21.34 -27.68 -32.73
CA CYS A 19 21.73 -26.44 -32.05
C CYS A 19 20.55 -25.49 -31.78
N ALA A 20 19.44 -25.63 -32.51
CA ALA A 20 18.21 -24.84 -32.31
C ALA A 20 17.26 -25.48 -31.29
N ALA A 21 17.47 -26.75 -30.94
CA ALA A 21 16.62 -27.46 -29.96
C ALA A 21 16.77 -26.89 -28.55
N ASP A 22 17.96 -26.39 -28.18
CA ASP A 22 18.16 -25.70 -26.89
C ASP A 22 17.51 -24.30 -26.86
N TYR A 23 17.42 -23.60 -28.00
CA TYR A 23 16.73 -22.32 -28.08
C TYR A 23 15.20 -22.45 -27.98
N LEU A 24 14.65 -23.55 -28.48
CA LEU A 24 13.21 -23.82 -28.38
C LEU A 24 12.77 -24.19 -26.95
N ASN A 25 13.72 -24.57 -26.10
CA ASN A 25 13.51 -24.92 -24.69
C ASN A 25 13.81 -23.79 -23.71
N HIS A 26 14.21 -22.59 -24.19
CA HIS A 26 14.39 -21.44 -23.31
C HIS A 26 13.03 -20.81 -22.98
N TYR A 27 12.22 -21.52 -22.20
CA TYR A 27 11.18 -20.88 -21.42
C TYR A 27 11.89 -20.15 -20.28
N ASP A 28 12.11 -18.85 -20.47
CA ASP A 28 12.35 -17.92 -19.36
C ASP A 28 11.15 -18.04 -18.41
N THR A 29 11.25 -18.97 -17.47
CA THR A 29 10.20 -19.27 -16.52
C THR A 29 10.30 -18.21 -15.44
N VAL A 30 9.24 -17.41 -15.31
CA VAL A 30 9.17 -16.37 -14.27
C VAL A 30 9.21 -17.08 -12.90
N THR A 31 10.22 -16.75 -12.11
CA THR A 31 10.61 -17.41 -10.86
C THR A 31 9.45 -17.51 -9.86
N LEU A 32 9.51 -18.49 -8.95
CA LEU A 32 8.57 -18.79 -7.85
C LEU A 32 8.18 -17.58 -6.95
N ALA A 33 8.85 -16.43 -7.11
CA ALA A 33 8.59 -15.15 -6.45
C ALA A 33 7.87 -14.11 -7.34
N ALA A 34 7.30 -14.49 -8.47
CA ALA A 34 6.55 -13.59 -9.35
C ALA A 34 5.37 -12.90 -8.61
N GLY A 35 4.88 -13.49 -7.51
CA GLY A 35 3.85 -12.90 -6.66
C GLY A 35 2.64 -12.48 -7.48
N ASP A 36 2.20 -11.24 -7.28
CA ASP A 36 1.02 -10.70 -7.95
C ASP A 36 1.30 -10.10 -9.34
N THR A 37 2.48 -10.29 -9.95
CA THR A 37 2.79 -9.68 -11.27
C THR A 37 1.77 -10.00 -12.36
N GLN A 38 1.16 -11.19 -12.34
CA GLN A 38 0.09 -11.54 -13.29
C GLN A 38 -1.18 -10.69 -13.06
N LYS A 39 -1.53 -10.43 -11.79
CA LYS A 39 -2.62 -9.53 -11.41
C LYS A 39 -2.30 -8.09 -11.82
N PHE A 40 -1.08 -7.63 -11.57
CA PHE A 40 -0.68 -6.28 -11.95
C PHE A 40 -0.62 -6.09 -13.48
N ASN A 41 -0.13 -7.08 -14.24
CA ASN A 41 -0.12 -7.01 -15.70
C ASN A 41 -1.54 -6.91 -16.28
N SER A 42 -2.47 -7.71 -15.77
CA SER A 42 -3.86 -7.64 -16.21
C SER A 42 -4.50 -6.30 -15.85
N MET A 43 -4.20 -5.73 -14.67
CA MET A 43 -4.64 -4.38 -14.32
C MET A 43 -4.03 -3.31 -15.25
N LEU A 44 -2.75 -3.42 -15.61
CA LEU A 44 -2.04 -2.43 -16.43
C LEU A 44 -2.57 -2.33 -17.86
N GLN A 45 -3.07 -3.45 -18.40
CA GLN A 45 -3.61 -3.52 -19.76
C GLN A 45 -5.13 -3.35 -19.84
N THR A 46 -5.81 -3.29 -18.70
CA THR A 46 -7.27 -3.10 -18.65
C THR A 46 -7.60 -1.62 -18.58
N VAL A 47 -8.57 -1.17 -19.38
CA VAL A 47 -9.15 0.16 -19.23
C VAL A 47 -10.03 0.16 -17.98
N ASP A 48 -9.75 1.06 -17.05
CA ASP A 48 -10.48 1.24 -15.78
C ASP A 48 -10.49 0.00 -14.87
N PRO A 49 -9.31 -0.50 -14.43
CA PRO A 49 -9.20 -1.76 -13.68
C PRO A 49 -9.67 -1.67 -12.22
N LEU A 50 -10.05 -0.48 -11.74
CA LEU A 50 -10.40 -0.22 -10.35
C LEU A 50 -11.91 -0.09 -10.18
N ASN A 51 -12.38 -0.29 -8.94
CA ASN A 51 -13.76 0.00 -8.55
C ASN A 51 -14.09 1.48 -8.89
N PRO A 52 -15.25 1.81 -9.48
CA PRO A 52 -15.65 3.19 -9.74
C PRO A 52 -15.57 4.11 -8.51
N ALA A 53 -15.82 3.59 -7.30
CA ALA A 53 -15.68 4.37 -6.07
C ALA A 53 -14.23 4.81 -5.80
N SER A 54 -13.22 4.13 -6.36
CA SER A 54 -11.81 4.54 -6.27
C SER A 54 -11.51 5.83 -7.04
N ARG A 55 -12.42 6.27 -7.92
CA ARG A 55 -12.36 7.59 -8.57
C ARG A 55 -12.99 8.69 -7.74
N ASN A 56 -13.59 8.35 -6.60
CA ASN A 56 -14.24 9.33 -5.75
C ASN A 56 -13.18 10.18 -5.04
N THR A 57 -12.93 11.37 -5.56
CA THR A 57 -12.12 12.41 -4.91
C THR A 57 -12.97 13.35 -4.07
N HIS A 58 -14.27 13.06 -3.91
CA HIS A 58 -15.16 13.86 -3.10
C HIS A 58 -14.91 13.60 -1.61
N ILE A 59 -14.73 14.66 -0.86
CA ILE A 59 -14.68 14.62 0.60
C ILE A 59 -16.10 14.93 1.08
N GLU A 60 -16.81 13.91 1.56
CA GLU A 60 -18.21 14.01 2.03
C GLU A 60 -18.40 15.03 3.17
N GLY A 61 -17.33 15.30 3.91
CA GLY A 61 -17.34 16.25 5.02
C GLY A 61 -16.74 17.59 4.62
N ASP A 62 -17.41 18.68 5.02
CA ASP A 62 -16.92 20.06 4.94
C ASP A 62 -15.70 20.36 5.83
N GLY A 63 -15.22 19.37 6.58
CA GLY A 63 -14.09 19.51 7.50
C GLY A 63 -14.40 20.33 8.76
N THR A 64 -15.65 20.77 8.97
CA THR A 64 -16.03 21.62 10.12
C THR A 64 -15.68 20.97 11.46
N ARG A 65 -15.89 19.66 11.60
CA ARG A 65 -15.50 18.91 12.80
C ARG A 65 -13.98 18.92 13.02
N ALA A 66 -13.20 18.75 11.96
CA ALA A 66 -11.73 18.81 12.06
C ALA A 66 -11.23 20.22 12.39
N ALA A 67 -11.84 21.25 11.79
CA ALA A 67 -11.57 22.65 12.07
C ALA A 67 -11.92 23.03 13.52
N ALA A 68 -13.05 22.55 14.05
CA ALA A 68 -13.44 22.77 15.44
C ALA A 68 -12.46 22.15 16.44
N ILE A 69 -11.96 20.94 16.17
CA ILE A 69 -10.92 20.30 17.00
C ILE A 69 -9.63 21.12 16.95
N ALA A 70 -9.17 21.51 15.76
CA ALA A 70 -7.97 22.33 15.61
C ALA A 70 -8.09 23.69 16.33
N HIS A 71 -9.27 24.31 16.29
CA HIS A 71 -9.57 25.53 17.02
C HIS A 71 -9.47 25.34 18.53
N ASN A 72 -10.08 24.28 19.09
CA ASN A 72 -10.04 24.00 20.52
C ASN A 72 -8.64 23.65 21.03
N TYR A 73 -7.79 23.03 20.20
CA TYR A 73 -6.38 22.84 20.52
C TYR A 73 -5.59 24.15 20.54
N LYS A 74 -5.88 25.05 19.59
CA LYS A 74 -5.18 26.35 19.49
C LYS A 74 -5.63 27.33 20.58
N PHE A 75 -6.90 27.26 20.98
CA PHE A 75 -7.51 28.10 21.99
C PHE A 75 -8.13 27.22 23.08
N PRO A 76 -7.30 26.71 24.01
CA PRO A 76 -7.81 25.87 25.09
C PRO A 76 -8.77 26.68 25.98
N PRO A 77 -9.79 26.03 26.57
CA PRO A 77 -10.70 26.69 27.48
C PRO A 77 -9.93 27.24 28.70
N PRO A 78 -10.42 28.32 29.33
CA PRO A 78 -9.82 28.87 30.52
C PRO A 78 -9.75 27.80 31.64
N PRO A 79 -8.73 27.84 32.50
CA PRO A 79 -8.64 26.94 33.63
C PRO A 79 -9.90 27.06 34.51
N PRO A 80 -10.38 25.94 35.07
CA PRO A 80 -11.56 25.96 35.93
C PRO A 80 -11.33 26.88 37.15
N PRO A 81 -12.40 27.52 37.67
CA PRO A 81 -12.30 28.35 38.86
C PRO A 81 -11.70 27.56 40.04
N PRO A 82 -10.88 28.20 40.90
CA PRO A 82 -10.39 27.56 42.11
C PRO A 82 -11.55 27.02 42.95
N PRO A 83 -11.46 25.80 43.49
CA PRO A 83 -12.47 25.29 44.39
C PRO A 83 -12.57 26.20 45.62
N ALA A 84 -13.80 26.60 45.97
CA ALA A 84 -14.06 27.38 47.18
C ALA A 84 -13.88 26.49 48.42
N ILE A 85 -12.66 26.43 48.95
CA ILE A 85 -12.35 25.73 50.20
C ILE A 85 -12.53 26.72 51.35
N THR A 86 -13.62 26.59 52.10
CA THR A 86 -13.77 27.28 53.39
C THR A 86 -13.11 26.44 54.49
N VAL A 87 -11.93 26.86 54.95
CA VAL A 87 -11.29 26.27 56.14
C VAL A 87 -11.92 26.90 57.37
N ASN A 88 -12.73 26.13 58.09
CA ASN A 88 -13.32 26.58 59.35
C ASN A 88 -12.29 26.42 60.48
N VAL A 89 -11.50 27.46 60.74
CA VAL A 89 -10.64 27.50 61.93
C VAL A 89 -11.54 27.83 63.12
N GLY A 90 -11.91 26.81 63.89
CA GLY A 90 -12.64 26.99 65.15
C GLY A 90 -11.90 28.00 66.01
N GLY A 91 -12.60 29.07 66.43
CA GLY A 91 -12.01 30.15 67.20
C GLY A 91 -11.32 29.64 68.45
N SER A 92 -10.01 29.87 68.56
CA SER A 92 -9.28 29.67 69.81
C SER A 92 -9.84 30.66 70.83
N GLY A 93 -10.74 30.17 71.68
CA GLY A 93 -11.29 30.92 72.79
C GLY A 93 -10.18 31.43 73.70
N VAL A 94 -9.83 32.70 73.53
CA VAL A 94 -9.14 33.48 74.56
C VAL A 94 -10.14 34.51 75.04
N THR A 95 -10.86 34.16 76.09
CA THR A 95 -11.57 35.12 76.94
C THR A 95 -10.57 35.58 78.01
N THR A 96 -10.30 36.88 78.08
CA THR A 96 -9.65 37.48 79.24
C THR A 96 -10.35 38.81 79.60
N PRO A 97 -10.36 39.16 80.91
CA PRO A 97 -11.41 39.91 81.59
C PRO A 97 -11.50 41.41 81.26
#